data_AF-A0A351JYC7-F1
#
_entry.id   AF-A0A351JYC7-F1
#
_cell.length_a   1.000
_cell.length_b   1.000
_cell.length_c   1.000
_cell.angle_alpha   90.00
_cell.angle_beta   90.00
_cell.angle_gamma   90.00
#
_symmetry.space_group_name_H-M   'P 1'
#
loop_
_entity.id
_entity.type
_entity.pdbx_description
1 polymer ?
#
loop_
_entity_poly.entity_id
_entity_poly.type
_entity_poly.pdbx_seq_one_letter_code
_entity_poly.pdbx_strand_id
1 'polypeptide(L)'
;MIQERSSRIPGKRKRGNRALIVAWSHDAGGIASSMIEFLDKKLGLERFGEIEPVEFFALDGVRVEDDLIQFPESRFFSPPSADNIIVLHSDAPSRDHYKFLNTILDFARDNFKVKDLYTVGGIVSASAHLNPRRVFAVVNRRELKGELAPYGVELDVDYRTPAGSMPTLSSFLLWVAKRRGIPGCGLWV
;
A
#
# COMPACT_ATOMS: atom_id res chain seq x y z
N MET A 1 -2.23 -2.43 -17.65
CA MET A 1 -0.83 -2.79 -18.03
C MET A 1 0.14 -1.92 -17.22
N ILE A 2 1.35 -2.37 -16.86
CA ILE A 2 2.33 -1.55 -16.10
C ILE A 2 3.43 -1.05 -17.04
N GLN A 3 3.68 0.26 -17.01
CA GLN A 3 4.75 0.90 -17.77
C GLN A 3 5.98 1.13 -16.88
N GLU A 4 7.13 0.62 -17.31
CA GLU A 4 8.43 0.91 -16.67
C GLU A 4 8.97 2.22 -17.27
N ARG A 5 9.37 3.18 -16.42
CA ARG A 5 9.77 4.53 -16.88
C ARG A 5 11.22 4.91 -16.56
N SER A 6 11.99 4.05 -15.90
CA SER A 6 13.38 4.34 -15.49
C SER A 6 14.37 3.28 -15.96
N SER A 7 15.58 3.72 -16.33
CA SER A 7 16.75 2.86 -16.58
C SER A 7 17.32 2.24 -15.30
N ARG A 8 16.89 2.71 -14.12
CA ARG A 8 17.25 2.20 -12.80
C ARG A 8 16.09 1.44 -12.18
N ILE A 9 15.76 0.28 -12.73
CA ILE A 9 14.85 -0.65 -12.07
C ILE A 9 15.60 -1.27 -10.89
N PRO A 10 15.06 -1.26 -9.66
CA PRO A 10 15.72 -1.89 -8.51
C PRO A 10 16.06 -3.34 -8.86
N GLY A 11 17.29 -3.76 -8.50
CA GLY A 11 17.92 -4.94 -9.10
C GLY A 11 17.01 -6.18 -9.08
N LYS A 12 16.40 -6.50 -10.23
CA LYS A 12 15.44 -7.62 -10.42
C LYS A 12 15.99 -8.99 -9.97
N ARG A 13 17.31 -9.10 -9.76
CA ARG A 13 18.04 -10.36 -9.55
C ARG A 13 18.69 -10.56 -8.18
N LYS A 14 18.66 -9.59 -7.26
CA LYS A 14 19.22 -9.81 -5.90
C LYS A 14 18.28 -10.67 -5.04
N ARG A 15 18.85 -11.72 -4.42
CA ARG A 15 18.19 -12.59 -3.42
C ARG A 15 18.17 -11.86 -2.08
N GLY A 16 17.00 -11.35 -1.70
CA GLY A 16 16.71 -10.77 -0.39
C GLY A 16 15.20 -10.79 -0.15
N ASN A 17 14.75 -10.79 1.10
CA ASN A 17 13.34 -10.73 1.44
C ASN A 17 12.83 -9.32 1.10
N ARG A 18 11.99 -9.16 0.07
CA ARG A 18 11.46 -7.85 -0.34
C ARG A 18 10.07 -7.62 0.20
N ALA A 19 9.85 -6.44 0.77
CA ALA A 19 8.56 -5.97 1.22
C ALA A 19 7.93 -5.04 0.18
N LEU A 20 6.65 -5.25 -0.12
CA LEU A 20 5.80 -4.28 -0.80
C LEU A 20 5.02 -3.49 0.24
N ILE A 21 5.19 -2.18 0.25
CA ILE A 21 4.38 -1.24 1.03
C ILE A 21 3.37 -0.61 0.07
N VAL A 22 2.09 -0.67 0.39
CA VAL A 22 1.02 -0.03 -0.38
C VAL A 22 0.39 1.10 0.43
N ALA A 23 0.46 2.29 -0.13
CA ALA A 23 -0.06 3.53 0.41
C ALA A 23 -1.17 4.03 -0.52
N TRP A 24 -2.41 4.06 -0.03
CA TRP A 24 -3.53 4.60 -0.79
C TRP A 24 -3.58 6.11 -0.62
N SER A 25 -3.67 6.86 -1.71
CA SER A 25 -3.89 8.30 -1.68
C SER A 25 -5.22 8.61 -0.98
N HIS A 26 -5.27 9.74 -0.28
CA HIS A 26 -6.49 10.23 0.39
C HIS A 26 -7.05 9.28 1.46
N ASP A 27 -6.16 8.63 2.22
CA ASP A 27 -6.57 7.88 3.40
C ASP A 27 -7.00 8.79 4.55
N ALA A 28 -7.71 8.23 5.53
CA ALA A 28 -8.18 9.00 6.67
C ALA A 28 -7.00 9.66 7.41
N GLY A 29 -7.00 10.99 7.49
CA GLY A 29 -5.95 11.75 8.17
C GLY A 29 -4.62 11.88 7.41
N GLY A 30 -4.54 11.43 6.14
CA GLY A 30 -3.34 11.59 5.31
C GLY A 30 -2.11 10.83 5.82
N ILE A 31 -2.32 9.70 6.50
CA ILE A 31 -1.24 8.88 7.08
C ILE A 31 -0.38 8.29 5.97
N ALA A 32 -1.00 7.81 4.90
CA ALA A 32 -0.31 7.25 3.75
C ALA A 32 0.65 8.27 3.12
N SER A 33 0.17 9.48 2.81
CA SER A 33 1.01 10.56 2.24
C SER A 33 2.14 10.95 3.19
N SER A 34 1.84 11.12 4.48
CA SER A 34 2.85 11.46 5.50
C SER A 34 3.94 10.38 5.63
N MET A 35 3.57 9.10 5.52
CA MET A 35 4.52 8.00 5.50
C MET A 35 5.41 8.03 4.26
N ILE A 36 4.83 8.29 3.08
CA ILE A 36 5.58 8.40 1.82
C ILE A 36 6.60 9.53 1.91
N GLU A 37 6.19 10.72 2.38
CA GLU A 37 7.08 11.87 2.59
C GLU A 37 8.21 11.54 3.58
N PHE A 38 7.90 10.85 4.68
CA PHE A 38 8.90 10.42 5.65
C PHE A 38 9.91 9.45 5.01
N LEU A 39 9.44 8.45 4.27
CA LEU A 39 10.30 7.48 3.59
C LEU A 39 11.17 8.15 2.53
N ASP A 40 10.61 9.07 1.75
CA ASP A 40 11.36 9.83 0.75
C ASP A 40 12.46 10.68 1.40
N LYS A 41 12.12 11.44 2.44
CA LYS A 41 13.09 12.25 3.20
C LYS A 41 14.21 11.41 3.82
N LYS A 42 13.95 10.16 4.21
CA LYS A 42 14.91 9.29 4.90
C LYS A 42 15.73 8.42 3.96
N LEU A 43 15.14 7.95 2.86
CA LEU A 43 15.72 6.91 2.00
C LEU A 43 15.91 7.36 0.55
N GLY A 44 15.25 8.45 0.14
CA GLY A 44 15.21 8.97 -1.24
C GLY A 44 14.45 8.03 -2.17
N LEU A 45 13.15 8.21 -2.35
CA LEU A 45 12.33 7.31 -3.16
C LEU A 45 12.44 7.66 -4.66
N GLU A 46 13.01 6.75 -5.44
CA GLU A 46 13.08 6.89 -6.90
C GLU A 46 11.92 6.14 -7.56
N ARG A 47 11.15 6.86 -8.40
CA ARG A 47 10.07 6.26 -9.20
C ARG A 47 10.66 5.37 -10.31
N PHE A 48 10.11 4.17 -10.47
CA PHE A 48 10.57 3.24 -11.52
C PHE A 48 9.45 2.66 -12.38
N GLY A 49 8.18 2.72 -11.93
CA GLY A 49 7.06 2.14 -12.68
C GLY A 49 5.72 2.78 -12.35
N GLU A 50 4.72 2.49 -13.16
CA GLU A 50 3.37 3.04 -13.03
C GLU A 50 2.32 2.06 -13.62
N ILE A 51 1.16 1.94 -12.99
CA ILE A 51 0.01 1.21 -13.55
C ILE A 51 -0.76 2.16 -14.47
N GLU A 52 -1.03 1.72 -15.70
CA GLU A 52 -1.82 2.47 -16.67
C GLU A 52 -3.22 2.81 -16.12
N PRO A 53 -3.61 4.10 -16.02
CA PRO A 53 -4.81 4.49 -15.31
C PRO A 53 -6.12 4.17 -16.06
N VAL A 54 -6.12 4.18 -17.39
CA VAL A 54 -7.34 4.09 -18.24
C VAL A 54 -8.21 2.87 -17.92
N GLU A 55 -7.59 1.78 -17.47
CA GLU A 55 -8.29 0.53 -17.18
C GLU A 55 -9.04 0.54 -15.84
N PHE A 56 -8.54 1.25 -14.83
CA PHE A 56 -8.97 1.07 -13.43
C PHE A 56 -9.57 2.31 -12.80
N PHE A 57 -9.34 3.48 -13.40
CA PHE A 57 -9.81 4.75 -12.89
C PHE A 57 -10.90 5.32 -13.78
N ALA A 58 -11.80 6.08 -13.16
CA ALA A 58 -12.75 6.86 -13.92
C ALA A 58 -12.04 8.16 -14.34
N LEU A 59 -12.04 8.44 -15.64
CA LEU A 59 -11.52 9.68 -16.20
C LEU A 59 -12.65 10.71 -16.35
N ASP A 60 -13.56 10.72 -15.39
CA ASP A 60 -14.78 11.55 -15.35
C ASP A 60 -14.62 12.77 -14.44
N GLY A 61 -13.45 12.94 -13.81
CA GLY A 61 -13.08 14.09 -13.01
C GLY A 61 -11.61 14.46 -13.18
N VAL A 62 -11.30 15.71 -12.86
CA VAL A 62 -9.93 16.23 -12.85
C VAL A 62 -9.69 16.93 -11.52
N ARG A 63 -8.52 16.69 -10.92
CA ARG A 63 -8.05 17.48 -9.78
C ARG A 63 -7.14 18.58 -10.31
N VAL A 64 -7.36 19.81 -9.88
CA VAL A 64 -6.45 20.93 -10.16
C VAL A 64 -5.88 21.38 -8.82
N GLU A 65 -4.57 21.31 -8.68
CA GLU A 65 -3.85 21.72 -7.48
C GLU A 65 -2.56 22.40 -7.93
N ASP A 66 -2.26 23.56 -7.34
CA ASP A 66 -1.17 24.44 -7.75
C ASP A 66 -1.15 24.73 -9.26
N ASP A 67 -2.34 25.02 -9.82
CA ASP A 67 -2.58 25.25 -11.26
C ASP A 67 -2.23 24.06 -12.18
N LEU A 68 -1.94 22.88 -11.62
CA LEU A 68 -1.60 21.67 -12.35
C LEU A 68 -2.77 20.70 -12.42
N ILE A 69 -3.06 20.24 -13.62
CA ILE A 69 -4.02 19.16 -13.89
C ILE A 69 -3.43 17.84 -13.40
N GLN A 70 -4.21 17.13 -12.58
CA GLN A 70 -3.86 15.85 -12.01
C GLN A 70 -4.99 14.85 -12.27
N PHE A 71 -4.60 13.69 -12.78
CA PHE A 71 -5.46 12.51 -12.92
C PHE A 71 -5.06 11.45 -11.89
N PRO A 72 -5.95 10.50 -11.58
CA PRO A 72 -5.61 9.40 -10.70
C PRO A 72 -4.39 8.61 -11.21
N GLU A 73 -3.53 8.22 -10.29
CA GLU A 73 -2.26 7.58 -10.60
C GLU A 73 -1.92 6.42 -9.65
N SER A 74 -1.07 5.51 -10.12
CA SER A 74 -0.55 4.40 -9.33
C SER A 74 0.92 4.19 -9.64
N ARG A 75 1.80 4.65 -8.76
CA ARG A 75 3.24 4.74 -9.03
C ARG A 75 4.05 3.87 -8.07
N PHE A 76 5.06 3.20 -8.63
CA PHE A 76 6.02 2.39 -7.91
C PHE A 76 7.33 3.13 -7.68
N PHE A 77 7.83 3.05 -6.45
CA PHE A 77 9.05 3.69 -5.99
C PHE A 77 9.94 2.69 -5.25
N SER A 78 11.24 2.94 -5.27
CA SER A 78 12.23 2.20 -4.48
C SER A 78 13.34 3.14 -4.07
N PRO A 79 13.85 3.03 -2.84
CA PRO A 79 15.05 3.76 -2.45
C PRO A 79 16.29 3.14 -3.11
N PRO A 80 17.25 3.94 -3.63
CA PRO A 80 18.52 3.43 -4.16
C PRO A 80 19.37 2.70 -3.12
N SER A 81 19.19 3.07 -1.85
CA SER A 81 19.95 2.56 -0.70
C SER A 81 19.35 1.29 -0.08
N ALA A 82 18.09 0.94 -0.39
CA ALA A 82 17.43 -0.23 0.19
C ALA A 82 16.71 -1.07 -0.88
N ASP A 83 17.47 -2.03 -1.44
CA ASP A 83 17.01 -2.96 -2.48
C ASP A 83 15.86 -3.89 -2.03
N ASN A 84 15.45 -3.86 -0.75
CA ASN A 84 14.44 -4.73 -0.16
C ASN A 84 13.06 -4.07 0.03
N ILE A 85 12.89 -2.80 -0.33
CA ILE A 85 11.63 -2.07 -0.16
C ILE A 85 11.10 -1.65 -1.52
N ILE A 86 9.84 -1.96 -1.78
CA ILE A 86 9.08 -1.43 -2.90
C ILE A 86 7.87 -0.72 -2.34
N VAL A 87 7.62 0.49 -2.82
CA VAL A 87 6.50 1.30 -2.39
C VAL A 87 5.58 1.50 -3.57
N LEU A 88 4.29 1.20 -3.41
CA LEU A 88 3.24 1.64 -4.29
C LEU A 88 2.50 2.79 -3.60
N HIS A 89 2.49 3.96 -4.23
CA HIS A 89 1.60 5.05 -3.88
C HIS A 89 0.53 5.16 -4.97
N SER A 90 -0.74 5.07 -4.60
CA SER A 90 -1.83 4.94 -5.57
C SER A 90 -3.13 5.54 -5.10
N ASP A 91 -3.83 6.22 -5.99
CA ASP A 91 -5.25 6.47 -5.81
C ASP A 91 -6.05 5.17 -5.73
N ALA A 92 -7.23 5.24 -5.11
CA ALA A 92 -8.18 4.13 -5.09
C ALA A 92 -8.75 3.91 -6.50
N PRO A 93 -8.67 2.70 -7.07
CA PRO A 93 -9.34 2.41 -8.35
C PRO A 93 -10.85 2.55 -8.18
N SER A 94 -11.55 2.99 -9.23
CA SER A 94 -13.00 3.16 -9.20
C SER A 94 -13.76 1.92 -9.70
N ARG A 95 -13.08 1.05 -10.45
CA ARG A 95 -13.64 -0.17 -11.04
C ARG A 95 -12.63 -1.31 -11.03
N ASP A 96 -13.11 -2.52 -11.29
CA ASP A 96 -12.28 -3.72 -11.44
C ASP A 96 -11.28 -3.94 -10.29
N HIS A 97 -11.67 -3.57 -9.06
CA HIS A 97 -10.85 -3.63 -7.85
C HIS A 97 -10.07 -4.94 -7.73
N TYR A 98 -10.74 -6.08 -7.91
CA TYR A 98 -10.07 -7.38 -7.82
C TYR A 98 -8.94 -7.52 -8.87
N LYS A 99 -9.18 -7.15 -10.13
CA LYS A 99 -8.17 -7.20 -11.20
C LYS A 99 -7.01 -6.25 -10.92
N PHE A 100 -7.30 -5.05 -10.44
CA PHE A 100 -6.29 -4.06 -10.05
C PHE A 100 -5.38 -4.58 -8.93
N LEU A 101 -5.96 -5.09 -7.84
CA LEU A 101 -5.21 -5.65 -6.71
C LEU A 101 -4.37 -6.87 -7.13
N ASN A 102 -4.88 -7.72 -8.04
CA ASN A 102 -4.10 -8.82 -8.60
C ASN A 102 -2.91 -8.30 -9.41
N THR A 103 -3.11 -7.27 -10.23
CA THR A 103 -2.08 -6.64 -11.07
C THR A 103 -0.92 -6.08 -10.23
N ILE A 104 -1.23 -5.43 -9.10
CA ILE A 104 -0.20 -4.96 -8.14
C ILE A 104 0.66 -6.14 -7.67
N LEU A 105 0.02 -7.22 -7.23
CA LEU A 105 0.71 -8.38 -6.67
C LEU A 105 1.47 -9.18 -7.74
N ASP A 106 0.93 -9.29 -8.96
CA ASP A 106 1.60 -9.95 -10.09
C ASP A 106 2.89 -9.23 -10.42
N PHE A 107 2.84 -7.91 -10.55
CA PHE A 107 4.03 -7.10 -10.83
C PHE A 107 5.10 -7.23 -9.75
N ALA A 108 4.70 -7.05 -8.49
CA ALA A 108 5.59 -7.12 -7.33
C ALA A 108 6.23 -8.50 -7.18
N ARG A 109 5.45 -9.58 -7.37
CA ARG A 109 5.94 -10.95 -7.27
C ARG A 109 6.83 -11.32 -8.45
N ASP A 110 6.41 -11.05 -9.68
CA ASP A 110 7.09 -11.56 -10.86
C ASP A 110 8.42 -10.85 -11.11
N ASN A 111 8.44 -9.52 -10.94
CA ASN A 111 9.62 -8.70 -11.21
C ASN A 111 10.57 -8.58 -10.03
N PHE A 112 10.07 -8.65 -8.79
CA PHE A 112 10.87 -8.33 -7.61
C PHE A 112 10.92 -9.43 -6.54
N LYS A 113 10.13 -10.50 -6.70
CA LYS A 113 10.06 -11.61 -5.75
C LYS A 113 9.69 -11.13 -4.34
N VAL A 114 8.76 -10.17 -4.26
CA VAL A 114 8.17 -9.71 -2.99
C VAL A 114 7.63 -10.90 -2.20
N LYS A 115 7.92 -10.89 -0.91
CA LYS A 115 7.54 -11.95 0.03
C LYS A 115 6.63 -11.45 1.15
N ASP A 116 6.67 -10.15 1.46
CA ASP A 116 5.84 -9.55 2.50
C ASP A 116 5.08 -8.34 1.96
N LEU A 117 3.84 -8.14 2.42
CA LEU A 117 2.98 -7.02 2.06
C LEU A 117 2.61 -6.20 3.30
N TYR A 118 2.78 -4.89 3.20
CA TYR A 118 2.36 -3.93 4.22
C TYR A 118 1.40 -2.92 3.61
N THR A 119 0.33 -2.60 4.33
CA THR A 119 -0.57 -1.49 4.00
C THR A 119 -0.65 -0.56 5.19
N VAL A 120 -0.81 0.73 4.94
CA VAL A 120 -0.98 1.74 5.99
C VAL A 120 -2.22 2.57 5.68
N GLY A 121 -3.01 2.89 6.71
CA GLY A 121 -4.11 3.84 6.58
C GLY A 121 -4.62 4.31 7.94
N GLY A 122 -5.32 5.43 7.96
CA GLY A 122 -5.97 5.89 9.18
C GLY A 122 -7.27 5.15 9.52
N ILE A 123 -7.59 5.08 10.81
CA ILE A 123 -8.90 4.71 11.33
C ILE A 123 -9.54 5.92 12.03
N VAL A 124 -10.76 6.26 11.63
CA VAL A 124 -11.53 7.30 12.34
C VAL A 124 -12.08 6.70 13.62
N SER A 125 -11.63 7.21 14.77
CA SER A 125 -12.10 6.78 16.09
C SER A 125 -12.50 7.98 16.95
N ALA A 126 -13.56 7.82 17.75
CA ALA A 126 -13.94 8.78 18.78
C ALA A 126 -13.03 8.58 20.01
N SER A 127 -11.79 9.04 19.90
CA SER A 127 -10.80 8.97 20.97
C SER A 127 -10.57 10.35 21.58
N ALA A 128 -10.49 10.44 22.91
CA ALA A 128 -10.12 11.68 23.58
C ALA A 128 -8.71 12.12 23.15
N HIS A 129 -8.49 13.42 22.95
CA HIS A 129 -7.22 13.98 22.47
C HIS A 129 -6.02 13.73 23.41
N LEU A 130 -6.29 13.33 24.67
CA LEU A 130 -5.27 12.99 25.66
C LEU A 130 -4.85 11.51 25.60
N ASN A 131 -5.59 10.66 24.88
CA ASN A 131 -5.22 9.25 24.75
C ASN A 131 -4.00 9.12 23.83
N PRO A 132 -3.03 8.25 24.17
CA PRO A 132 -1.91 7.98 23.28
C PRO A 132 -2.41 7.41 21.96
N ARG A 133 -1.75 7.80 20.85
CA ARG A 133 -2.03 7.21 19.54
C ARG A 133 -1.63 5.74 19.56
N ARG A 134 -2.52 4.87 19.08
CA ARG A 134 -2.29 3.42 18.99
C ARG A 134 -2.17 3.05 17.52
N VAL A 135 -1.35 2.04 17.24
CA VAL A 135 -1.25 1.44 15.90
C VAL A 135 -1.82 0.05 16.01
N PHE A 136 -2.87 -0.23 15.27
CA PHE A 136 -3.48 -1.55 15.20
C PHE A 136 -2.94 -2.32 14.00
N ALA A 137 -2.75 -3.62 14.15
CA ALA A 137 -2.29 -4.49 13.09
C ALA A 137 -3.35 -5.55 12.73
N VAL A 138 -3.74 -5.56 11.46
CA VAL A 138 -4.61 -6.59 10.86
C VAL A 138 -3.76 -7.49 9.98
N VAL A 139 -3.70 -8.77 10.31
CA VAL A 139 -2.82 -9.73 9.63
C VAL A 139 -3.62 -10.74 8.79
N ASN A 140 -3.05 -11.18 7.68
CA ASN A 140 -3.66 -12.21 6.83
C ASN A 140 -3.23 -13.65 7.18
N ARG A 141 -2.28 -13.78 8.12
CA ARG A 141 -1.66 -15.01 8.65
C ARG A 141 -1.46 -14.91 10.15
N ARG A 142 -1.63 -16.03 10.87
CA ARG A 142 -1.55 -16.04 12.34
C ARG A 142 -0.12 -15.84 12.84
N GLU A 143 0.85 -16.35 12.10
CA GLU A 143 2.27 -16.32 12.42
C GLU A 143 2.78 -14.87 12.54
N LEU A 144 2.26 -13.97 11.69
CA LEU A 144 2.58 -12.54 11.71
C LEU A 144 2.21 -11.84 13.03
N LYS A 145 1.27 -12.38 13.82
CA LYS A 145 0.96 -11.82 15.14
C LYS A 145 2.19 -11.87 16.06
N GLY A 146 2.89 -13.01 16.07
CA GLY A 146 4.10 -13.19 16.87
C GLY A 146 5.26 -12.33 16.36
N GLU A 147 5.38 -12.17 15.05
CA GLU A 147 6.39 -11.30 14.44
C GLU A 147 6.17 -9.82 14.73
N LEU A 148 4.91 -9.38 14.83
CA LEU A 148 4.54 -7.98 15.05
C LEU A 148 4.47 -7.57 16.52
N ALA A 149 4.19 -8.50 17.43
CA ALA A 149 4.04 -8.23 18.86
C ALA A 149 5.20 -7.41 19.50
N PRO A 150 6.48 -7.64 19.16
CA PRO A 150 7.60 -6.86 19.72
C PRO A 150 7.59 -5.37 19.36
N TYR A 151 6.84 -4.95 18.34
CA TYR A 151 6.81 -3.55 17.87
C TYR A 151 5.74 -2.70 18.55
N GLY A 152 5.02 -3.23 19.55
CA GLY A 152 4.02 -2.48 20.31
C GLY A 152 2.75 -2.13 19.52
N VAL A 153 2.46 -2.89 18.47
CA VAL A 153 1.18 -2.77 17.75
C VAL A 153 0.08 -3.53 18.49
N GLU A 154 -1.13 -2.99 18.41
CA GLU A 154 -2.33 -3.60 18.94
C GLU A 154 -2.82 -4.70 18.00
N LEU A 155 -2.89 -5.92 18.50
CA LEU A 155 -3.39 -7.08 17.78
C LEU A 155 -4.84 -7.37 18.21
N ASP A 156 -5.44 -8.37 17.58
CA ASP A 156 -6.79 -8.87 17.94
C ASP A 156 -7.93 -7.86 17.72
N VAL A 157 -7.83 -7.09 16.64
CA VAL A 157 -8.93 -6.23 16.17
C VAL A 157 -10.03 -7.06 15.52
N ASP A 158 -11.23 -6.99 16.06
CA ASP A 158 -12.46 -7.47 15.41
C ASP A 158 -13.12 -6.33 14.64
N TYR A 159 -13.17 -6.46 13.32
CA TYR A 159 -13.82 -5.51 12.42
C TYR A 159 -14.68 -6.25 11.40
N ARG A 160 -15.87 -5.71 11.11
CA ARG A 160 -16.75 -6.19 10.06
C ARG A 160 -17.17 -5.03 9.18
N THR A 161 -16.93 -5.15 7.87
CA THR A 161 -17.49 -4.25 6.89
C THR A 161 -19.03 -4.25 6.98
N PRO A 162 -19.69 -3.08 7.07
CA PRO A 162 -21.14 -3.01 7.08
C PRO A 162 -21.79 -3.71 5.88
N ALA A 163 -22.99 -4.26 6.08
CA ALA A 163 -23.73 -4.90 5.01
C ALA A 163 -24.01 -3.92 3.86
N GLY A 164 -23.78 -4.35 2.62
CA GLY A 164 -23.94 -3.52 1.43
C GLY A 164 -22.78 -2.57 1.15
N SER A 165 -21.74 -2.54 1.99
CA SER A 165 -20.51 -1.77 1.75
C SER A 165 -19.39 -2.65 1.20
N MET A 166 -18.43 -2.03 0.52
CA MET A 166 -17.20 -2.72 0.11
C MET A 166 -16.19 -2.80 1.27
N PRO A 167 -15.37 -3.85 1.33
CA PRO A 167 -14.22 -3.85 2.23
C PRO A 167 -13.26 -2.70 1.86
N THR A 168 -12.47 -2.24 2.82
CA THR A 168 -11.38 -1.31 2.52
C THR A 168 -10.41 -1.95 1.52
N LEU A 169 -9.79 -1.14 0.66
CA LEU A 169 -8.83 -1.64 -0.33
C LEU A 169 -7.67 -2.39 0.33
N SER A 170 -7.17 -1.91 1.46
CA SER A 170 -6.15 -2.58 2.25
C SER A 170 -6.59 -3.98 2.70
N SER A 171 -7.78 -4.11 3.29
CA SER A 171 -8.31 -5.42 3.71
C SER A 171 -8.56 -6.35 2.52
N PHE A 172 -9.05 -5.81 1.40
CA PHE A 172 -9.24 -6.59 0.18
C PHE A 172 -7.90 -7.07 -0.39
N LEU A 173 -6.87 -6.20 -0.43
CA LEU A 173 -5.53 -6.56 -0.88
C LEU A 173 -4.90 -7.64 0.00
N LEU A 174 -5.03 -7.52 1.34
CA LEU A 174 -4.56 -8.54 2.29
C LEU A 174 -5.22 -9.90 2.05
N TRP A 175 -6.51 -9.91 1.71
CA TRP A 175 -7.22 -11.13 1.34
C TRP A 175 -6.73 -11.73 0.01
N VAL A 176 -6.51 -10.91 -1.03
CA VAL A 176 -5.94 -11.36 -2.30
C VAL A 176 -4.52 -11.93 -2.08
N ALA A 177 -3.69 -11.24 -1.28
CA ALA A 177 -2.35 -11.69 -0.92
C ALA A 177 -2.36 -13.03 -0.19
N LYS A 178 -3.30 -13.23 0.75
CA LYS A 178 -3.50 -14.49 1.47
C LYS A 178 -3.71 -15.66 0.50
N ARG A 179 -4.60 -15.48 -0.49
CA ARG A 179 -4.89 -16.50 -1.51
C ARG A 179 -3.69 -16.83 -2.40
N ARG A 180 -2.75 -15.90 -2.52
CA ARG A 180 -1.52 -16.05 -3.32
C ARG A 180 -0.32 -16.54 -2.50
N GLY A 181 -0.51 -16.79 -1.21
CA GLY A 181 0.54 -17.25 -0.32
C GLY A 181 1.53 -16.16 0.09
N ILE A 182 1.14 -14.89 0.03
CA ILE A 182 1.96 -13.74 0.43
C ILE A 182 1.51 -13.29 1.83
N PRO A 183 2.35 -13.47 2.87
CA PRO A 183 2.15 -12.84 4.17
C PRO A 183 1.94 -11.32 4.04
N GLY A 184 1.00 -10.77 4.79
CA GLY A 184 0.89 -9.33 4.90
C GLY A 184 0.10 -8.84 6.10
N CYS A 185 0.36 -7.58 6.44
CA CYS A 185 -0.35 -6.87 7.48
C CYS A 185 -0.80 -5.46 7.02
N GLY A 186 -1.91 -5.00 7.59
CA GLY A 186 -2.35 -3.62 7.51
C GLY A 186 -2.19 -2.94 8.86
N LEU A 187 -1.55 -1.78 8.86
CA LEU A 187 -1.37 -0.92 10.02
C LEU A 187 -2.43 0.18 9.97
N TRP A 188 -3.25 0.24 11.02
CA TRP A 188 -4.32 1.23 11.18
C TRP A 188 -3.94 2.20 12.29
N VAL A 189 -3.98 3.50 12.00
CA VAL A 189 -3.53 4.58 12.92
C VAL A 189 -4.66 5.53 13.25
#